data_AF-A0A7X9ICR1-F1
#
_entry.id   AF-A0A7X9ICR1-F1
#
_cell.length_a   1.000
_cell.length_b   1.000
_cell.length_c   1.000
_cell.angle_alpha   90.00
_cell.angle_beta   90.00
_cell.angle_gamma   90.00
#
_symmetry.space_group_name_H-M   'P 1'
#
loop_
_entity.id
_entity.type
_entity.pdbx_description
1 polymer ?
#
loop_
_entity_poly.entity_id
_entity_poly.type
_entity_poly.pdbx_seq_one_letter_code
_entity_poly.pdbx_strand_id
1 'polypeptide(L)'
;MSKQKKGFNLRSFTTFSLVISTIIMSLSGFILYIAPPGRIANWGTWKLMLFTKTEWQALHTIFSYLFFILFVIHLFFVNWKTFLTYFKSKIRAGLNR
;
A
#
# COMPACT_ATOMS: atom_id res chain seq x y z
N MET A 1 1.86 -41.47 -1.08
CA MET A 1 2.31 -40.07 -1.29
C MET A 1 1.41 -39.14 -0.49
N SER A 2 1.81 -38.73 0.71
CA SER A 2 1.01 -37.80 1.52
C SER A 2 1.08 -36.40 0.89
N LYS A 3 -0.06 -35.91 0.40
CA LYS A 3 -0.22 -34.52 -0.02
C LYS A 3 0.05 -33.63 1.19
N GLN A 4 1.23 -33.02 1.24
CA GLN A 4 1.54 -31.92 2.15
C GLN A 4 0.51 -30.81 1.89
N LYS A 5 -0.43 -30.60 2.83
CA LYS A 5 -1.33 -29.44 2.79
C LYS A 5 -0.43 -28.21 2.94
N LYS A 6 -0.16 -27.51 1.83
CA LYS A 6 0.52 -26.22 1.86
C LYS A 6 -0.37 -25.27 2.66
N GLY A 7 -0.02 -25.02 3.91
CA GLY A 7 -0.68 -24.02 4.75
C GLY A 7 -0.62 -22.65 4.08
N PHE A 8 -1.59 -21.79 4.39
CA PHE A 8 -1.64 -20.44 3.85
C PHE A 8 -0.35 -19.67 4.16
N ASN A 9 0.34 -19.18 3.12
CA ASN A 9 1.56 -18.42 3.29
C ASN A 9 1.24 -16.93 3.47
N LEU A 10 1.02 -16.54 4.73
CA LEU A 10 0.69 -15.16 5.11
C LEU A 10 1.76 -14.15 4.64
N ARG A 11 3.03 -14.56 4.58
CA ARG A 11 4.12 -13.72 4.07
C ARG A 11 3.95 -13.42 2.58
N SER A 12 3.71 -14.44 1.76
CA SER A 12 3.49 -14.24 0.32
C SER A 12 2.23 -13.42 0.08
N PHE A 13 1.13 -13.76 0.76
CA PHE A 13 -0.14 -13.02 0.63
C PHE A 13 0.03 -11.53 0.94
N THR A 14 0.53 -11.19 2.12
CA THR A 14 0.72 -9.78 2.53
C THR A 14 1.65 -9.03 1.58
N THR A 15 2.70 -9.66 1.07
CA THR A 15 3.64 -9.03 0.12
C THR A 15 2.95 -8.71 -1.22
N PHE A 16 2.25 -9.69 -1.80
CA PHE A 16 1.53 -9.47 -3.05
C PHE A 16 0.41 -8.43 -2.90
N SER A 17 -0.36 -8.52 -1.82
CA SER A 17 -1.40 -7.54 -1.53
C SER A 17 -0.83 -6.12 -1.38
N LEU A 18 0.31 -5.97 -0.70
CA LEU A 18 0.97 -4.67 -0.51
C LEU A 18 1.44 -4.08 -1.86
N VAL A 19 2.01 -4.89 -2.74
CA VAL A 19 2.44 -4.45 -4.09
C VAL A 19 1.24 -4.00 -4.92
N ILE A 20 0.17 -4.78 -4.94
CA ILE A 20 -1.07 -4.42 -5.67
C ILE A 20 -1.65 -3.12 -5.12
N SER A 21 -1.75 -3.00 -3.79
CA SER A 21 -2.21 -1.76 -3.15
C SER A 21 -1.33 -0.56 -3.50
N THR A 22 -0.01 -0.74 -3.59
CA THR A 22 0.93 0.32 -3.98
C THR A 22 0.68 0.81 -5.40
N ILE A 23 0.43 -0.11 -6.34
CA ILE A 23 0.11 0.23 -7.74
C ILE A 23 -1.20 1.03 -7.80
N ILE A 24 -2.26 0.53 -7.15
CA ILE A 24 -3.56 1.20 -7.12
C ILE A 24 -3.46 2.59 -6.49
N MET A 25 -2.72 2.71 -5.38
CA MET A 25 -2.47 3.97 -4.68
C MET A 25 -1.70 4.97 -5.54
N SER A 26 -0.68 4.52 -6.26
CA SER A 26 0.13 5.37 -7.14
C SER A 26 -0.70 5.88 -8.33
N LEU A 27 -1.48 4.99 -8.95
CA LEU A 27 -2.34 5.35 -10.09
C LEU A 27 -3.45 6.32 -9.66
N SER A 28 -4.17 6.00 -8.59
CA SER A 28 -5.25 6.86 -8.08
C SER A 28 -4.72 8.20 -7.56
N GLY A 29 -3.56 8.22 -6.90
CA GLY A 29 -2.90 9.46 -6.48
C GLY A 29 -2.46 10.33 -7.68
N PHE A 30 -1.91 9.71 -8.72
CA PHE A 30 -1.57 10.39 -9.96
C PHE A 30 -2.81 10.99 -10.65
N ILE A 31 -3.91 10.23 -10.72
CA ILE A 31 -5.18 10.70 -11.29
C ILE A 31 -5.75 11.88 -10.49
N LEU A 32 -5.68 11.84 -9.16
CA LEU A 32 -6.12 12.94 -8.31
C LEU A 32 -5.21 14.16 -8.39
N TYR A 33 -3.92 13.96 -8.67
CA TYR A 33 -2.96 15.05 -8.89
C TYR A 33 -3.27 15.83 -10.17
N ILE A 34 -3.64 15.15 -11.26
CA ILE A 34 -4.04 15.80 -12.52
C ILE A 34 -5.47 16.32 -12.50
N ALA A 35 -6.29 15.88 -11.53
CA ALA A 35 -7.70 16.25 -11.48
C ALA A 35 -7.87 17.76 -11.22
N PRO A 36 -8.75 18.45 -11.97
CA PRO A 36 -8.89 19.89 -11.86
C PRO A 36 -9.36 20.34 -10.47
N PRO A 37 -9.07 21.59 -10.07
CA PRO A 37 -9.48 22.13 -8.78
C PRO A 37 -11.01 22.15 -8.63
N GLY A 38 -11.47 22.08 -7.38
CA GLY A 38 -12.83 21.68 -6.99
C GLY A 38 -13.98 22.43 -7.69
N ARG A 39 -13.79 23.65 -8.20
CA ARG A 39 -14.83 24.36 -8.95
C ARG A 39 -15.13 23.71 -10.30
N ILE A 40 -14.09 23.35 -11.05
CA ILE A 40 -14.21 22.73 -12.38
C ILE A 40 -14.52 21.24 -12.25
N ALA A 41 -14.03 20.56 -11.21
CA ALA A 41 -14.32 19.15 -11.00
C ALA A 41 -15.75 18.87 -10.49
N ASN A 42 -16.33 19.79 -9.72
CA ASN A 42 -17.70 19.62 -9.22
C ASN A 42 -18.76 20.08 -10.24
N TRP A 43 -18.43 21.04 -11.12
CA TRP A 43 -19.39 21.63 -12.06
C TRP A 43 -19.14 21.21 -13.52
N GLY A 44 -17.89 20.89 -13.86
CA GLY A 44 -17.56 20.25 -15.13
C GLY A 44 -17.79 18.75 -15.01
N THR A 45 -18.26 18.12 -16.08
CA THR A 45 -18.46 16.67 -16.21
C THR A 45 -17.12 15.91 -16.27
N TRP A 46 -16.18 16.25 -15.39
CA TRP A 46 -14.88 15.63 -15.33
C TRP A 46 -15.05 14.17 -14.93
N LYS A 47 -14.73 13.30 -15.88
CA LYS A 47 -14.70 11.87 -15.72
C LYS A 47 -13.42 11.36 -16.34
N LEU A 48 -12.73 10.49 -15.63
CA LEU A 48 -11.54 9.84 -16.12
C LEU A 48 -11.70 8.34 -15.89
N MET A 49 -11.60 7.56 -16.96
CA MET A 49 -11.88 6.11 -16.94
C MET A 49 -13.19 5.77 -16.23
N LEU A 50 -14.30 6.40 -16.66
CA LEU A 50 -15.67 6.22 -16.15
C LEU A 50 -15.96 6.75 -14.74
N PHE A 51 -14.93 7.06 -13.94
CA PHE A 51 -15.10 7.58 -12.59
C PHE A 51 -15.00 9.10 -12.52
N THR A 52 -15.83 9.68 -11.66
CA THR A 52 -15.78 11.08 -11.24
C THR A 52 -14.62 11.31 -10.27
N LYS A 53 -14.25 12.57 -10.04
CA LYS A 53 -13.18 12.92 -9.09
C LYS A 53 -13.47 12.42 -7.67
N THR A 54 -14.73 12.50 -7.25
CA THR A 54 -15.16 12.04 -5.92
C THR A 54 -15.03 10.54 -5.77
N GLU A 55 -15.35 9.76 -6.81
CA GLU A 55 -15.16 8.30 -6.81
C GLU A 55 -13.68 7.92 -6.79
N TRP A 56 -12.83 8.61 -7.57
CA TRP A 56 -11.38 8.43 -7.50
C TRP A 56 -10.83 8.74 -6.10
N GLN A 57 -11.34 9.78 -5.45
CA GLN A 57 -10.95 10.16 -4.09
C GLN A 57 -11.41 9.11 -3.08
N ALA A 58 -12.62 8.57 -3.22
CA ALA A 58 -13.13 7.50 -2.36
C ALA A 58 -12.28 6.23 -2.51
N LEU A 59 -11.98 5.83 -3.75
CA LEU A 59 -11.11 4.68 -4.04
C LEU A 59 -9.73 4.87 -3.41
N HIS A 60 -9.08 6.02 -3.65
CA HIS A 60 -7.77 6.31 -3.09
C HIS A 60 -7.79 6.28 -1.56
N THR A 61 -8.82 6.81 -0.92
CA THR A 61 -8.95 6.84 0.54
C THR A 61 -9.12 5.42 1.12
N ILE A 62 -9.99 4.61 0.53
CA ILE A 62 -10.22 3.22 0.99
C ILE A 62 -8.94 2.39 0.83
N PHE A 63 -8.27 2.49 -0.33
CA PHE A 63 -7.02 1.78 -0.57
C PHE A 63 -5.86 2.31 0.28
N SER A 64 -5.87 3.59 0.68
CA SER A 64 -4.92 4.14 1.65
C SER A 64 -5.00 3.42 2.99
N TYR A 65 -6.21 3.26 3.53
CA TYR A 65 -6.43 2.56 4.79
C TYR A 65 -6.03 1.08 4.69
N LEU A 66 -6.43 0.40 3.61
CA LEU A 66 -6.07 -1.00 3.37
C LEU A 66 -4.56 -1.17 3.23
N PHE A 67 -3.89 -0.30 2.47
CA PHE A 67 -2.43 -0.29 2.34
C PHE A 67 -1.75 -0.09 3.69
N PHE A 68 -2.22 0.87 4.50
CA PHE A 68 -1.65 1.15 5.81
C PHE A 68 -1.78 -0.05 6.77
N ILE A 69 -2.96 -0.67 6.82
CA ILE A 69 -3.18 -1.87 7.64
C ILE A 69 -2.27 -3.02 7.17
N LEU A 70 -2.21 -3.29 5.87
CA LEU A 70 -1.34 -4.32 5.31
C LEU A 70 0.15 -4.03 5.57
N PHE A 71 0.55 -2.76 5.50
CA PHE A 71 1.91 -2.32 5.78
C PHE A 71 2.28 -2.60 7.25
N VAL A 72 1.41 -2.25 8.19
CA VAL A 72 1.58 -2.55 9.62
C VAL A 72 1.67 -4.06 9.82
N ILE A 73 0.77 -4.86 9.23
CA ILE A 73 0.81 -6.32 9.34
C ILE A 73 2.13 -6.87 8.77
N HIS A 74 2.53 -6.41 7.60
CA HIS A 74 3.75 -6.88 6.93
C HIS A 74 5.01 -6.54 7.74
N LEU A 75 5.09 -5.35 8.34
CA LEU A 75 6.23 -4.91 9.12
C LEU A 75 6.31 -5.61 10.48
N PHE A 76 5.20 -5.63 11.25
CA PHE A 76 5.20 -6.12 12.63
C PHE A 76 4.96 -7.63 12.76
N PHE A 77 4.20 -8.27 11.87
CA PHE A 77 3.92 -9.71 11.98
C PHE A 77 4.83 -10.55 11.08
N VAL A 78 5.16 -10.08 9.87
CA VAL A 78 5.87 -10.89 8.88
C VAL A 78 7.39 -10.69 8.91
N ASN A 79 7.86 -9.46 9.15
CA ASN A 79 9.28 -9.08 9.01
C ASN A 79 9.92 -8.42 10.24
N TRP A 80 9.22 -8.39 11.38
CA TRP A 80 9.67 -7.66 12.57
C TRP A 80 11.04 -8.09 13.10
N LYS A 81 11.33 -9.39 13.13
CA LYS A 81 12.64 -9.91 13.57
C LYS A 81 13.77 -9.40 12.67
N THR A 82 13.57 -9.43 11.35
CA THR A 82 14.55 -8.94 10.37
C THR A 82 14.74 -7.43 10.50
N PHE A 83 13.65 -6.68 10.65
CA PHE A 83 13.66 -5.23 10.82
C PHE A 83 14.47 -4.80 12.06
N LEU A 84 14.20 -5.41 13.22
CA LEU A 84 14.95 -5.13 14.45
C LEU A 84 16.42 -5.54 14.36
N THR A 85 16.73 -6.64 13.68
CA THR A 85 18.11 -7.09 13.50
C THR A 85 18.90 -6.10 12.65
N TYR A 86 18.30 -5.61 11.56
CA TYR A 86 18.89 -4.56 10.72
C TYR A 86 19.13 -3.27 11.52
N PHE A 87 18.14 -2.85 12.29
CA PHE A 87 18.24 -1.63 13.11
C PHE A 87 19.34 -1.75 14.17
N LYS A 88 19.38 -2.87 14.91
CA LYS A 88 20.45 -3.16 15.89
C LYS A 88 21.84 -3.21 15.25
N SER A 89 21.96 -3.80 14.07
CA SER A 89 23.22 -3.88 13.34
C SER A 89 23.72 -2.48 12.93
N LYS A 90 22.85 -1.64 12.37
CA LYS A 90 23.20 -0.26 12.00
C LYS A 90 23.55 0.61 13.20
N ILE A 91 22.85 0.47 14.32
CA ILE A 91 23.20 1.17 15.57
C ILE A 91 24.59 0.75 16.07
N ARG A 92 24.89 -0.55 16.10
CA ARG A 92 26.22 -1.04 16.51
C ARG A 92 27.33 -0.56 15.58
N ALA A 93 27.10 -0.56 14.27
CA ALA A 93 28.07 -0.06 13.30
C ALA A 93 28.31 1.46 13.41
N GLY A 94 27.26 2.23 13.75
CA GLY A 94 27.37 3.67 13.98
C GLY A 94 28.04 4.04 15.31
N LEU A 95 27.89 3.21 16.35
CA LEU A 95 28.55 3.39 17.65
C LEU A 95 30.01 2.93 17.66
N ASN A 96 30.43 2.12 16.68
CA ASN A 96 31.81 1.60 16.57
C ASN A 96 32.67 2.44 15.60
N ARG A 97 32.24 3.67 15.31
CA ARG A 97 32.96 4.71 14.58
C ARG A 97 33.23 5.87 15.54
#